data_AF-A0A2V7RYW5-F1
#
_entry.id   AF-A0A2V7RYW5-F1
#
_cell.length_a   1.000
_cell.length_b   1.000
_cell.length_c   1.000
_cell.angle_alpha   90.00
_cell.angle_beta   90.00
_cell.angle_gamma   90.00
#
_symmetry.space_group_name_H-M   'P 1'
#
loop_
_entity.id
_entity.type
_entity.pdbx_description
1 polymer ?
#
loop_
_entity_poly.entity_id
_entity_poly.type
_entity_poly.pdbx_seq_one_letter_code
_entity_poly.pdbx_strand_id
1 'polypeptide(L)'
;MIGEVRGQTVVVSRIAPADVEPAQSAATHVVPKESCESAGWTGTVGMIHSHPTGERCWYFFPGTQVASSDGVSFARQRYPVDAIMCGAYVAWVGRDMQQHQVPLDRGKAAQPPPVHARGNRIRAGSASPSGED
;
A
#
# COMPACT_ATOMS: atom_id res chain seq x y z
N MET A 1 -5.59 2.58 -11.97
CA MET A 1 -5.96 1.16 -12.20
C MET A 1 -7.43 1.09 -12.56
N ILE A 2 -7.76 0.50 -13.71
CA ILE A 2 -9.13 0.42 -14.25
C ILE A 2 -9.63 -1.02 -14.16
N GLY A 3 -10.89 -1.18 -13.73
CA GLY A 3 -11.49 -2.49 -13.51
C GLY A 3 -12.81 -2.42 -12.76
N GLU A 4 -13.07 -3.40 -11.91
CA GLU A 4 -14.33 -3.53 -11.19
C GLU A 4 -14.17 -4.22 -9.82
N VAL A 5 -15.18 -4.06 -8.98
CA VAL A 5 -15.28 -4.74 -7.68
C VAL A 5 -16.32 -5.85 -7.78
N ARG A 6 -15.92 -7.09 -7.52
CA ARG A 6 -16.78 -8.29 -7.51
C ARG A 6 -16.87 -8.83 -6.09
N GLY A 7 -17.85 -8.37 -5.33
CA GLY A 7 -17.97 -8.69 -3.91
C GLY A 7 -16.75 -8.18 -3.12
N GLN A 8 -15.95 -9.08 -2.57
CA GLN A 8 -14.70 -8.75 -1.85
C GLN A 8 -13.45 -8.75 -2.75
N THR A 9 -13.60 -9.04 -4.04
CA THR A 9 -12.49 -9.11 -4.98
C THR A 9 -12.41 -7.85 -5.83
N VAL A 10 -11.23 -7.23 -5.92
CA VAL A 10 -10.96 -6.18 -6.92
C VAL A 10 -10.29 -6.82 -8.13
N VAL A 11 -10.88 -6.67 -9.31
CA VAL A 11 -10.32 -7.14 -10.57
C VAL A 11 -9.81 -5.94 -11.36
N VAL A 12 -8.50 -5.88 -11.57
CA VAL A 12 -7.87 -4.85 -12.41
C VAL A 12 -7.69 -5.40 -13.83
N SER A 13 -8.31 -4.76 -14.81
CA SER A 13 -8.26 -5.18 -16.22
C SER A 13 -7.30 -4.33 -17.06
N ARG A 14 -6.99 -3.10 -16.62
CA ARG A 14 -6.07 -2.20 -17.32
C ARG A 14 -5.35 -1.27 -16.35
N ILE A 15 -4.10 -0.93 -16.70
CA ILE A 15 -3.35 0.16 -16.07
C ILE A 15 -3.32 1.34 -17.04
N ALA A 16 -3.91 2.46 -16.66
CA ALA A 16 -3.76 3.73 -17.36
C ALA A 16 -2.55 4.46 -16.77
N PRO A 17 -1.59 4.92 -17.60
CA PRO A 17 -0.49 5.74 -17.11
C PRO A 17 -1.02 7.10 -16.63
N ALA A 18 -0.35 7.69 -15.65
CA ALA A 18 -0.61 9.05 -15.21
C ALA A 18 0.64 9.90 -15.46
N ASP A 19 0.47 11.02 -16.16
CA ASP A 19 1.52 12.02 -16.22
C ASP A 19 1.67 12.66 -14.84
N VAL A 20 2.92 12.82 -14.40
CA VAL A 20 3.26 13.42 -13.12
C VAL A 20 3.78 14.83 -13.34
N GLU A 21 3.59 15.71 -12.35
CA GLU A 21 4.23 17.02 -12.32
C GLU A 21 5.53 16.92 -11.51
N PRO A 22 6.72 16.85 -12.13
CA PRO A 22 7.96 16.62 -11.41
C PRO A 22 8.25 17.74 -10.40
N ALA A 23 7.89 18.98 -10.71
CA ALA A 23 8.12 20.13 -9.82
C ALA A 23 7.28 20.09 -8.54
N GLN A 24 6.15 19.37 -8.56
CA GLN A 24 5.24 19.19 -7.42
C GLN A 24 5.45 17.84 -6.72
N SER A 25 6.30 16.98 -7.28
CA SER A 25 6.58 15.65 -6.77
C SER A 25 7.83 15.66 -5.89
N ALA A 26 7.82 14.85 -4.84
CA ALA A 26 8.95 14.59 -3.98
C ALA A 26 9.28 13.10 -4.00
N ALA A 27 10.44 12.73 -3.47
CA ALA A 27 10.88 11.33 -3.39
C ALA A 27 9.86 10.40 -2.70
N THR A 28 9.01 10.95 -1.82
CA THR A 28 8.00 10.21 -1.05
C THR A 28 6.56 10.60 -1.40
N HIS A 29 6.35 11.43 -2.42
CA HIS A 29 5.03 11.92 -2.78
C HIS A 29 4.96 12.27 -4.27
N VAL A 30 4.28 11.44 -5.05
CA VAL A 30 4.13 11.65 -6.49
C VAL A 30 2.77 12.28 -6.75
N VAL A 31 2.76 13.43 -7.43
CA VAL A 31 1.53 14.17 -7.74
C VAL A 31 1.17 13.97 -9.22
N PRO A 32 0.06 13.28 -9.53
CA PRO A 32 -0.41 13.17 -10.90
C PRO A 32 -0.99 14.53 -11.35
N LYS A 33 -0.82 14.86 -12.64
CA LYS A 33 -1.40 16.08 -13.24
C LYS A 33 -2.92 16.07 -13.28
N GLU A 34 -3.49 14.88 -13.42
CA GLU A 34 -4.93 14.67 -13.46
C GLU A 34 -5.33 13.30 -12.90
N SER A 35 -6.61 13.14 -12.54
CA SER A 35 -7.14 11.84 -12.13
C SER A 35 -7.52 10.99 -13.36
N CYS A 36 -7.66 9.67 -13.16
CA CYS A 36 -8.18 8.78 -14.21
C CYS A 36 -9.54 9.26 -14.76
N GLU A 37 -10.43 9.74 -13.89
CA GLU A 37 -11.76 10.21 -14.32
C GLU A 37 -11.70 11.52 -15.08
N SER A 38 -10.77 12.41 -14.71
CA SER A 38 -10.56 13.68 -15.42
C SER A 38 -10.04 13.41 -16.84
N ALA A 39 -9.23 12.37 -17.01
CA ALA A 39 -8.78 11.86 -18.29
C ALA A 39 -9.83 11.02 -19.05
N GLY A 40 -11.07 10.93 -18.55
CA GLY A 40 -12.19 10.24 -19.20
C GLY A 40 -12.26 8.73 -18.96
N TRP A 41 -11.44 8.17 -18.06
CA TRP A 41 -11.55 6.76 -17.68
C TRP A 41 -12.72 6.54 -16.72
N THR A 42 -13.43 5.43 -16.91
CA THR A 42 -14.47 4.94 -16.00
C THR A 42 -14.02 3.66 -15.32
N GLY A 43 -14.50 3.40 -14.11
CA GLY A 43 -14.17 2.16 -13.38
C GLY A 43 -12.79 2.20 -12.74
N THR A 44 -12.32 3.35 -12.28
CA THR A 44 -11.08 3.43 -11.50
C THR A 44 -11.26 2.69 -10.17
N VAL A 45 -10.46 1.64 -9.98
CA VAL A 45 -10.49 0.83 -8.75
C VAL A 45 -9.31 1.11 -7.83
N GLY A 46 -8.31 1.87 -8.27
CA GLY A 46 -7.14 2.13 -7.45
C GLY A 46 -6.03 2.88 -8.16
N MET A 47 -4.97 3.16 -7.40
CA MET A 47 -3.71 3.68 -7.90
C MET A 47 -2.60 2.65 -7.75
N ILE A 48 -1.63 2.68 -8.66
CA ILE A 48 -0.39 1.91 -8.51
C ILE A 48 0.79 2.84 -8.81
N HIS A 49 1.80 2.81 -7.95
CA HIS A 49 3.08 3.50 -8.17
C HIS A 49 4.26 2.54 -8.07
N SER A 50 5.44 2.98 -8.49
CA SER A 50 6.64 2.14 -8.48
C SER A 50 7.60 2.54 -7.37
N HIS A 51 8.17 1.55 -6.69
CA HIS A 51 9.38 1.69 -5.88
C HIS A 51 10.54 1.09 -6.70
N PRO A 52 11.30 1.90 -7.46
CA PRO A 52 12.20 1.38 -8.50
C PRO A 52 13.33 0.52 -7.95
N THR A 53 13.77 0.77 -6.71
CA THR A 53 14.80 -0.03 -6.04
C THR A 53 14.24 -1.32 -5.41
N GLY A 54 12.91 -1.50 -5.40
CA GLY A 54 12.27 -2.62 -4.72
C GLY A 54 12.38 -2.55 -3.19
N GLU A 55 12.74 -1.38 -2.65
CA GLU A 55 12.89 -1.19 -1.21
C GLU A 55 11.66 -0.52 -0.60
N ARG A 56 11.45 -0.79 0.69
CA ARG A 56 10.46 -0.10 1.53
C ARG A 56 9.01 -0.13 1.00
N CYS A 57 8.61 -1.24 0.39
CA CYS A 57 7.26 -1.41 -0.16
C CYS A 57 6.28 -1.83 0.96
N TRP A 58 5.94 -0.88 1.83
CA TRP A 58 5.03 -1.13 2.94
C TRP A 58 4.14 0.07 3.26
N TYR A 59 2.88 -0.23 3.61
CA TYR A 59 1.88 0.77 4.00
C TYR A 59 1.96 1.14 5.49
N PHE A 60 2.62 0.29 6.29
CA PHE A 60 2.93 0.51 7.69
C PHE A 60 4.39 0.18 7.95
N PHE A 61 5.04 0.94 8.84
CA PHE A 61 6.41 0.63 9.21
C PHE A 61 6.49 -0.80 9.77
N PRO A 62 7.43 -1.65 9.30
CA PRO A 62 7.52 -3.04 9.69
C PRO A 62 7.50 -3.24 11.22
N GLY A 63 6.63 -4.15 11.69
CA GLY A 63 6.45 -4.43 13.12
C GLY A 63 5.64 -3.38 13.90
N THR A 64 5.03 -2.39 13.24
CA THR A 64 4.26 -1.33 13.89
C THR A 64 2.88 -1.13 13.27
N GLN A 65 2.07 -0.26 13.88
CA GLN A 65 0.81 0.25 13.30
C GLN A 65 0.96 1.68 12.77
N VAL A 66 2.19 2.20 12.68
CA VAL A 66 2.44 3.56 12.18
C VAL A 66 2.37 3.53 10.66
N ALA A 67 1.46 4.31 10.08
CA ALA A 67 1.29 4.39 8.64
C ALA A 67 2.49 5.06 7.97
N SER A 68 2.90 4.53 6.81
CA SER A 68 3.88 5.17 5.93
C SER A 68 3.24 6.31 5.13
N SER A 69 4.04 7.02 4.33
CA SER A 69 3.52 7.96 3.34
C SER A 69 2.54 7.30 2.37
N ASP A 70 2.81 6.05 1.96
CA ASP A 70 1.91 5.28 1.08
C ASP A 70 0.59 4.96 1.80
N GLY A 71 0.67 4.54 3.07
CA GLY A 71 -0.51 4.27 3.92
C GLY A 71 -1.39 5.51 4.12
N VAL A 72 -0.78 6.64 4.47
CA VAL A 72 -1.48 7.92 4.63
C VAL A 72 -2.09 8.39 3.31
N SER A 73 -1.37 8.24 2.20
CA SER A 73 -1.85 8.63 0.87
C SER A 73 -3.06 7.79 0.47
N PHE A 74 -2.99 6.47 0.62
CA PHE A 74 -4.13 5.59 0.33
C PHE A 74 -5.36 5.90 1.17
N ALA A 75 -5.18 6.17 2.47
CA ALA A 75 -6.29 6.52 3.36
C ALA A 75 -7.07 7.77 2.91
N ARG A 76 -6.43 8.67 2.15
CA ARG A 76 -7.06 9.89 1.60
C ARG A 76 -7.73 9.66 0.24
N GLN A 77 -7.40 8.57 -0.46
CA GLN A 77 -8.00 8.25 -1.74
C GLN A 77 -9.40 7.67 -1.54
N ARG A 78 -10.26 7.74 -2.57
CA ARG A 78 -11.59 7.12 -2.57
C ARG A 78 -11.62 5.67 -3.09
N TYR A 79 -10.54 5.23 -3.74
CA TYR A 79 -10.51 3.94 -4.42
C TYR A 79 -10.37 2.74 -3.47
N PRO A 80 -10.96 1.58 -3.80
CA PRO A 80 -10.96 0.42 -2.91
C PRO A 80 -9.58 -0.22 -2.66
N VAL A 81 -8.61 -0.05 -3.57
CA VAL A 81 -7.28 -0.65 -3.46
C VAL A 81 -6.19 0.34 -3.85
N ASP A 82 -5.00 0.19 -3.27
CA ASP A 82 -3.76 0.83 -3.70
C ASP A 82 -2.67 -0.24 -3.84
N ALA A 83 -1.69 0.00 -4.71
CA ALA A 83 -0.64 -0.95 -5.00
C ALA A 83 0.72 -0.28 -5.23
N ILE A 84 1.79 -1.03 -4.93
CA ILE A 84 3.18 -0.66 -5.15
C ILE A 84 3.81 -1.73 -6.04
N MET A 85 4.27 -1.34 -7.22
CA MET A 85 5.18 -2.13 -8.04
C MET A 85 6.56 -2.13 -7.36
N CYS A 86 6.93 -3.27 -6.78
CA CYS A 86 8.08 -3.44 -5.91
C CYS A 86 9.11 -4.42 -6.51
N GLY A 87 9.77 -4.00 -7.59
CA GLY A 87 10.72 -4.86 -8.30
C GLY A 87 10.06 -6.13 -8.85
N ALA A 88 10.19 -7.25 -8.15
CA ALA A 88 9.70 -8.57 -8.56
C ALA A 88 8.28 -8.92 -8.06
N TYR A 89 7.65 -8.07 -7.25
CA TYR A 89 6.30 -8.31 -6.75
C TYR A 89 5.48 -7.03 -6.68
N VAL A 90 4.17 -7.18 -6.54
CA VAL A 90 3.24 -6.08 -6.25
C VAL A 90 2.84 -6.19 -4.79
N ALA A 91 3.17 -5.20 -3.98
CA ALA A 91 2.53 -5.01 -2.68
C ALA A 91 1.20 -4.31 -2.89
N TRP A 92 0.14 -4.68 -2.17
CA TRP A 92 -1.14 -3.99 -2.28
C TRP A 92 -1.88 -3.98 -0.95
N VAL A 93 -2.82 -3.06 -0.80
CA VAL A 93 -3.65 -2.92 0.39
C VAL A 93 -5.09 -2.58 0.00
N GLY A 94 -6.04 -3.22 0.69
CA GLY A 94 -7.46 -2.90 0.59
C GLY A 94 -7.93 -1.99 1.73
N ARG A 95 -9.23 -1.70 1.79
CA ARG A 95 -9.82 -0.86 2.85
C ARG A 95 -9.75 -1.45 4.25
N ASP A 96 -9.47 -2.73 4.39
CA ASP A 96 -9.17 -3.37 5.66
C ASP A 96 -7.75 -3.07 6.18
N MET A 97 -6.96 -2.32 5.40
CA MET A 97 -5.58 -1.94 5.69
C MET A 97 -4.66 -3.13 5.92
N GLN A 98 -5.01 -4.32 5.41
CA GLN A 98 -4.12 -5.46 5.40
C GLN A 98 -3.26 -5.44 4.15
N GLN A 99 -1.95 -5.45 4.35
CA GLN A 99 -1.01 -5.51 3.25
C GLN A 99 -0.87 -6.95 2.75
N HIS A 100 -0.90 -7.09 1.43
CA HIS A 100 -0.72 -8.34 0.71
C HIS A 100 0.35 -8.19 -0.37
N GLN A 101 0.79 -9.32 -0.93
CA GLN A 101 1.80 -9.34 -1.99
C GLN A 101 1.48 -10.38 -3.06
N VAL A 102 1.78 -10.03 -4.31
CA VAL A 102 1.65 -10.92 -5.46
C VAL A 102 2.97 -10.91 -6.24
N PRO A 103 3.70 -12.05 -6.33
CA PRO A 103 4.89 -12.17 -7.16
C PRO A 103 4.56 -11.99 -8.65
N LEU A 104 5.44 -11.32 -9.40
CA LEU A 104 5.31 -11.15 -10.85
C LEU A 104 5.78 -12.39 -11.62
N ASP A 105 6.73 -13.13 -11.05
CA ASP A 105 7.23 -14.40 -11.53
C ASP A 105 6.46 -15.56 -10.88
N ARG A 106 5.49 -16.13 -11.62
CA ARG A 106 4.70 -17.29 -11.16
C ARG A 106 5.53 -18.53 -10.79
N GLY A 107 6.84 -18.56 -11.10
CA GLY A 107 7.75 -19.69 -10.86
C GLY A 107 8.63 -19.60 -9.62
N LYS A 108 8.69 -18.45 -8.94
CA LYS A 108 9.42 -18.27 -7.69
C LYS A 108 8.54 -17.40 -6.81
N ALA A 109 7.79 -18.01 -5.90
CA ALA A 109 7.11 -17.23 -4.88
C ALA A 109 8.18 -16.39 -4.18
N ALA A 110 8.22 -15.08 -4.46
CA ALA A 110 8.98 -14.14 -3.67
C ALA A 110 8.60 -14.44 -2.22
N GLN A 111 9.58 -14.82 -1.40
CA GLN A 111 9.33 -15.07 0.01
C GLN A 111 8.60 -13.83 0.53
N PRO A 112 7.39 -13.97 1.08
CA PRO A 112 6.75 -12.83 1.69
C PRO A 112 7.74 -12.30 2.74
N PRO A 113 8.01 -10.99 2.80
CA PRO A 113 8.67 -10.45 3.97
C PRO A 113 7.86 -10.90 5.18
N PRO A 114 8.51 -11.11 6.33
CA PRO A 114 7.87 -11.70 7.49
C PRO A 114 6.52 -11.02 7.69
N VAL A 115 5.46 -11.83 7.64
CA VAL A 115 4.14 -11.41 8.10
C VAL A 115 4.40 -11.02 9.55
N HIS A 116 4.58 -9.73 9.81
CA HIS A 116 4.66 -9.24 11.16
C HIS A 116 3.27 -9.49 11.71
N ALA A 117 3.13 -10.62 12.40
CA ALA A 117 1.94 -10.98 13.13
C ALA A 117 1.46 -9.73 13.86
N ARG A 118 0.17 -9.40 13.69
CA ARG A 118 -0.53 -8.34 14.43
C ARG A 118 0.13 -8.14 15.79
N GLY A 119 0.80 -6.99 15.93
CA GLY A 119 1.54 -6.65 17.13
C GLY A 119 0.64 -6.76 18.36
N ASN A 120 1.02 -7.70 19.23
CA ASN A 120 0.77 -7.88 20.66
C ASN A 120 -0.56 -7.35 21.24
N ARG A 121 -1.38 -8.28 21.73
CA ARG A 121 -2.28 -8.01 22.87
C ARG A 121 -1.44 -7.38 23.98
N ILE A 122 -1.75 -6.15 24.35
CA ILE A 122 -1.32 -5.61 25.63
C ILE A 122 -1.96 -6.51 26.69
N ARG A 123 -1.17 -7.38 27.34
CA ARG A 123 -1.55 -7.93 28.62
C ARG A 123 -1.51 -6.77 29.60
N ALA A 124 -2.67 -6.42 30.14
CA ALA A 124 -2.74 -5.58 31.32
C ALA A 124 -1.85 -6.17 32.42
N GLY A 125 -1.08 -5.31 33.10
CA GLY A 125 -0.50 -5.59 34.40
C GLY A 125 0.93 -6.13 34.40
N SER A 126 1.88 -5.23 34.58
CA SER A 126 3.03 -5.47 35.45
C SER A 126 3.33 -4.15 36.13
N ALA A 127 2.66 -3.90 37.26
CA ALA A 127 3.14 -2.90 38.20
C ALA A 127 4.49 -3.39 38.72
N SER A 128 5.55 -2.62 38.54
CA SER A 128 6.78 -2.81 39.30
C SER A 128 6.56 -2.27 40.72
N PRO A 129 6.76 -3.06 41.78
CA PRO A 129 6.92 -2.51 43.11
C PRO A 129 8.34 -1.92 43.24
N SER A 130 8.55 -1.15 44.31
CA SER A 130 9.82 -0.56 44.76
C SER A 130 10.40 0.58 43.93
N GLY A 131 9.96 1.80 44.26
CA GLY A 131 10.82 2.97 44.32
C GLY A 131 10.97 3.39 45.79
N GLU A 132 12.14 3.13 46.36
CA GLU A 132 12.77 3.77 47.53
C GLU A 132 14.10 4.33 46.95
N ASP A 133 14.58 5.55 47.18
CA ASP A 133 14.34 6.60 48.20
C ASP A 133 14.00 7.97 47.57
#